data_AF-A0A381VMN0-F1
#
_entry.id   AF-A0A381VMN0-F1
#
_cell.length_a   1.000
_cell.length_b   1.000
_cell.length_c   1.000
_cell.angle_alpha   90.00
_cell.angle_beta   90.00
_cell.angle_gamma   90.00
#
_symmetry.space_group_name_H-M   'P 1'
#
loop_
_entity.id
_entity.type
_entity.pdbx_description
1 polymer ?
#
loop_
_entity_poly.entity_id
_entity_poly.type
_entity_poly.pdbx_seq_one_letter_code
_entity_poly.pdbx_strand_id
1 'polypeptide(L)'
;MIDARREVKIKGNIEKNSTQLPAYVELRFGQLQEIEAILEHLNITLRKKRSQYLRKYLENYNKVLSSRDAEKYADGEDEIVAVGELINQVALVRNQ
;
A
#
# COMPACT_ATOMS: atom_id res chain seq x y z
N MET A 1 -1.68 14.33 3.87
CA MET A 1 -1.28 14.89 2.56
C MET A 1 -2.10 16.11 2.10
N ILE A 2 -3.31 16.40 2.63
CA ILE A 2 -4.17 17.49 2.14
C ILE A 2 -3.51 18.89 2.15
N ASP A 3 -2.62 19.16 3.12
CA ASP A 3 -1.94 20.44 3.23
C ASP A 3 -0.70 20.58 2.33
N ALA A 4 -0.27 19.51 1.64
CA ALA A 4 0.91 19.55 0.77
C ALA A 4 0.79 20.66 -0.28
N ARG A 5 -0.35 20.75 -0.98
CA ARG A 5 -0.60 21.82 -1.97
C ARG A 5 -0.62 23.23 -1.36
N ARG A 6 -0.95 23.36 -0.08
CA ARG A 6 -0.96 24.67 0.61
C ARG A 6 0.46 25.09 0.96
N GLU A 7 1.29 24.16 1.41
CA GLU A 7 2.68 24.40 1.82
C GLU A 7 3.59 24.76 0.64
N VAL A 8 3.40 24.16 -0.53
CA VAL A 8 4.20 24.51 -1.73
C VAL A 8 3.70 25.77 -2.45
N LYS A 9 2.58 26.37 -2.01
CA LYS A 9 2.01 27.53 -2.70
C LYS A 9 2.83 28.78 -2.40
N ILE A 10 3.62 29.21 -3.38
CA ILE A 10 4.42 30.43 -3.31
C ILE A 10 3.50 31.66 -3.34
N LYS A 11 3.64 32.54 -2.33
CA LYS A 11 2.99 33.86 -2.28
C LYS A 11 3.97 34.89 -1.73
N GLY A 12 3.94 36.12 -2.25
CA GLY A 12 4.81 37.20 -1.78
C GLY A 12 6.24 37.08 -2.31
N ASN A 13 7.24 37.28 -1.43
CA ASN A 13 8.66 37.33 -1.82
C ASN A 13 9.17 35.95 -2.29
N ILE A 14 9.56 35.87 -3.56
CA ILE A 14 9.99 34.63 -4.22
C ILE A 14 11.29 34.09 -3.61
N GLU A 15 12.29 34.92 -3.34
CA GLU A 15 13.60 34.50 -2.83
C GLU A 15 13.50 33.82 -1.46
N LYS A 16 12.64 34.37 -0.59
CA LYS A 16 12.38 33.79 0.74
C LYS A 16 11.61 32.47 0.66
N ASN A 17 10.68 32.34 -0.28
CA ASN A 17 9.97 31.08 -0.49
C ASN A 17 10.90 30.01 -1.09
N SER A 18 11.76 30.38 -2.04
CA SER A 18 12.72 29.47 -2.69
C SER A 18 13.71 28.86 -1.70
N THR A 19 14.10 29.58 -0.66
CA THR A 19 14.97 29.06 0.41
C THR A 19 14.29 28.01 1.30
N GLN A 20 12.95 28.00 1.37
CA GLN A 20 12.18 27.04 2.17
C GLN A 20 11.80 25.78 1.40
N LEU A 21 11.81 25.81 0.06
CA LEU A 21 11.45 24.67 -0.79
C LEU A 21 12.23 23.38 -0.46
N PRO A 22 13.56 23.39 -0.22
CA PRO A 22 14.30 22.18 0.12
C PRO A 22 13.76 21.48 1.38
N ALA A 23 13.43 22.24 2.42
CA ALA A 23 12.89 21.68 3.66
C ALA A 23 11.52 21.03 3.46
N TYR A 24 10.65 21.65 2.65
CA TYR A 24 9.36 21.05 2.29
C TYR A 24 9.53 19.78 1.45
N VAL A 25 10.49 19.75 0.53
CA VAL A 25 10.80 18.57 -0.27
C VAL A 25 11.30 17.43 0.62
N GLU A 26 12.23 17.68 1.54
CA GLU A 26 12.72 16.66 2.49
C GLU A 26 11.60 16.09 3.34
N LEU A 27 10.73 16.95 3.90
CA LEU A 27 9.58 16.52 4.70
C LEU A 27 8.63 15.62 3.88
N ARG A 28 8.29 16.02 2.65
CA ARG A 28 7.37 15.27 1.79
C ARG A 28 7.99 13.97 1.29
N PHE A 29 9.29 13.98 1.01
CA PHE A 29 10.03 12.78 0.66
C PHE A 29 10.03 11.78 1.83
N GLY A 30 10.28 12.22 3.06
CA GLY A 30 10.20 11.37 4.25
C GLY A 30 8.82 10.73 4.43
N GLN A 31 7.75 11.52 4.31
CA GLN A 31 6.38 11.00 4.39
C GLN A 31 6.06 10.00 3.27
N LEU A 32 6.55 10.22 2.06
CA LEU A 32 6.40 9.27 0.96
C LEU A 32 7.10 7.95 1.29
N GLN A 33 8.34 8.01 1.78
CA GLN A 33 9.10 6.82 2.16
C GLN A 33 8.41 6.02 3.27
N GLU A 34 7.83 6.70 4.27
CA GLU A 34 7.06 6.05 5.33
C GLU A 34 5.84 5.30 4.78
N ILE A 35 5.08 5.92 3.87
CA ILE A 35 3.92 5.28 3.24
C ILE A 35 4.34 4.09 2.37
N GLU A 36 5.45 4.22 1.63
CA GLU A 36 6.01 3.12 0.84
C GLU A 36 6.43 1.94 1.70
N ALA A 37 7.05 2.19 2.86
CA ALA A 37 7.39 1.14 3.81
C ALA A 37 6.15 0.42 4.35
N ILE A 38 5.08 1.15 4.64
CA ILE A 38 3.80 0.57 5.07
C ILE A 38 3.18 -0.29 3.96
N LEU A 39 3.18 0.20 2.72
CA LEU A 39 2.67 -0.55 1.57
C LEU A 39 3.44 -1.85 1.35
N GLU A 40 4.77 -1.82 1.44
CA GLU A 40 5.57 -3.03 1.29
C GLU A 40 5.28 -4.04 2.41
N HIS A 41 5.15 -3.57 3.66
CA HIS A 41 4.76 -4.43 4.77
C HIS A 41 3.40 -5.10 4.54
N LEU A 42 2.41 -4.36 4.05
CA LEU A 42 1.10 -4.91 3.71
C LEU A 42 1.18 -5.92 2.56
N ASN A 43 1.97 -5.66 1.52
CA ASN A 43 2.19 -6.60 0.42
C ASN A 43 2.89 -7.89 0.87
N ILE A 44 3.87 -7.81 1.77
CA ILE A 44 4.48 -8.99 2.41
C ILE A 44 3.42 -9.78 3.18
N THR A 45 2.57 -9.09 3.94
CA THR A 45 1.49 -9.71 4.74
C THR A 45 0.48 -10.41 3.84
N LEU A 46 0.07 -9.78 2.75
CA LEU A 46 -0.84 -10.34 1.75
C LEU A 46 -0.25 -11.62 1.13
N ARG A 47 1.01 -11.58 0.69
CA ARG A 47 1.71 -12.76 0.13
C ARG A 47 1.78 -13.91 1.13
N LYS A 48 2.05 -13.60 2.41
CA LYS A 48 2.09 -14.59 3.50
C LYS A 48 0.72 -15.24 3.72
N LYS A 49 -0.35 -14.46 3.84
CA LYS A 49 -1.72 -14.99 4.03
C LYS A 49 -2.15 -15.82 2.83
N ARG A 50 -1.92 -15.35 1.60
CA ARG A 50 -2.23 -16.10 0.39
C ARG A 50 -1.56 -17.47 0.35
N SER A 51 -0.29 -17.56 0.74
CA SER A 51 0.40 -18.86 0.85
C SER A 51 -0.20 -19.78 1.92
N GLN A 52 -0.64 -19.23 3.05
CA GLN A 52 -1.29 -20.01 4.11
C GLN A 52 -2.63 -20.60 3.65
N TYR A 53 -3.49 -19.78 3.03
CA TYR A 53 -4.77 -20.24 2.51
C TYR A 53 -4.60 -21.23 1.35
N LEU A 54 -3.66 -20.98 0.44
CA LEU A 54 -3.38 -21.92 -0.66
C LEU A 54 -2.97 -23.31 -0.13
N ARG A 55 -2.09 -23.37 0.88
CA ARG A 55 -1.72 -24.64 1.53
C ARG A 55 -2.93 -25.32 2.18
N LYS A 56 -3.75 -24.55 2.91
CA LYS A 56 -4.98 -25.05 3.53
C LYS A 56 -5.93 -25.67 2.49
N TYR A 57 -6.10 -25.04 1.33
CA TYR A 57 -6.96 -25.56 0.26
C TYR A 57 -6.37 -26.81 -0.40
N LEU A 58 -5.07 -26.85 -0.65
CA LEU A 58 -4.41 -28.04 -1.22
C LEU A 58 -4.46 -29.24 -0.26
N GLU A 59 -4.19 -29.03 1.03
CA GLU A 59 -4.16 -30.09 2.04
C GLU A 59 -5.54 -30.70 2.30
N ASN A 60 -6.61 -29.89 2.31
CA ASN A 60 -7.95 -30.36 2.65
C ASN A 60 -8.74 -30.95 1.46
N TYR A 61 -8.41 -30.59 0.22
CA TYR A 61 -9.19 -30.97 -0.97
C TYR A 61 -8.46 -31.91 -1.95
N ASN A 62 -7.51 -32.68 -1.42
CA ASN A 62 -6.53 -33.56 -2.09
C ASN A 62 -7.04 -34.54 -3.18
N LYS A 63 -8.34 -34.59 -3.52
CA LYS A 63 -8.88 -35.48 -4.56
C LYS A 63 -9.72 -34.82 -5.65
N VAL A 64 -10.08 -33.53 -5.55
CA VAL A 64 -11.00 -32.89 -6.51
C VAL A 64 -10.52 -31.51 -6.99
N LEU A 65 -9.70 -30.82 -6.20
CA LEU A 65 -9.37 -29.43 -6.48
C LEU A 65 -8.06 -29.29 -7.27
N SER A 66 -8.13 -28.64 -8.43
CA SER A 66 -6.94 -28.21 -9.18
C SER A 66 -6.22 -27.08 -8.43
N SER A 67 -4.90 -27.00 -8.55
CA SER A 67 -4.11 -25.90 -7.98
C SER A 67 -4.62 -24.51 -8.39
N ARG A 68 -5.19 -24.39 -9.61
CA ARG A 68 -5.77 -23.15 -10.11
C ARG A 68 -7.07 -22.76 -9.40
N ASP A 69 -7.87 -23.74 -9.03
CA ASP A 69 -9.11 -23.49 -8.29
C ASP A 69 -8.79 -23.17 -6.83
N ALA A 70 -7.81 -23.86 -6.23
CA ALA A 70 -7.31 -23.54 -4.89
C ALA A 70 -6.80 -22.10 -4.78
N GLU A 71 -6.11 -21.59 -5.81
CA GLU A 71 -5.64 -20.20 -5.84
C GLU A 71 -6.81 -19.21 -5.91
N LYS A 72 -7.83 -19.48 -6.72
CA LYS A 72 -9.04 -18.63 -6.77
C LYS A 72 -9.81 -18.60 -5.44
N TYR A 73 -9.95 -19.74 -4.78
CA TYR A 73 -10.62 -19.81 -3.47
C TYR A 73 -9.82 -19.08 -2.41
N ALA A 74 -8.48 -19.22 -2.41
CA ALA A 74 -7.61 -18.47 -1.52
C ALA A 74 -7.77 -16.95 -1.75
N ASP A 75 -7.72 -16.48 -3.00
CA ASP A 75 -7.85 -15.06 -3.33
C ASP A 75 -9.23 -14.47 -2.96
N GLY A 76 -10.27 -15.30 -2.86
CA GLY A 76 -11.62 -14.92 -2.46
C GLY A 76 -11.86 -14.87 -0.95
N GLU A 77 -10.86 -15.21 -0.12
CA GLU A 77 -10.98 -15.17 1.34
C GLU A 77 -11.16 -13.73 1.85
N ASP A 78 -12.11 -13.53 2.78
CA ASP A 78 -12.43 -12.21 3.34
C ASP A 78 -11.18 -11.51 3.89
N GLU A 79 -10.27 -12.25 4.53
CA GLU A 79 -9.03 -11.70 5.05
C GLU A 79 -8.06 -11.23 3.96
N ILE A 80 -8.04 -11.89 2.79
CA ILE A 80 -7.19 -11.49 1.66
C ILE A 80 -7.78 -10.25 1.01
N VAL A 81 -9.10 -10.25 0.77
CA VAL A 81 -9.82 -9.10 0.22
C VAL A 81 -9.65 -7.87 1.12
N ALA A 82 -9.83 -8.01 2.43
CA ALA A 82 -9.67 -6.91 3.39
C ALA A 82 -8.25 -6.31 3.38
N VAL A 83 -7.21 -7.15 3.29
CA VAL A 83 -5.82 -6.66 3.16
C VAL A 83 -5.62 -5.98 1.81
N GLY A 84 -6.20 -6.50 0.73
CA GLY A 84 -6.17 -5.87 -0.59
C GLY A 84 -6.85 -4.49 -0.61
N GLU A 85 -8.01 -4.36 0.02
CA GLU A 85 -8.70 -3.08 0.20
C GLU A 85 -7.87 -2.09 1.00
N LEU A 86 -7.24 -2.54 2.09
CA LEU A 86 -6.36 -1.70 2.89
C LEU A 86 -5.14 -1.23 2.09
N ILE A 87 -4.51 -2.11 1.30
CA ILE A 87 -3.41 -1.75 0.38
C ILE A 87 -3.87 -0.67 -0.59
N ASN A 88 -5.05 -0.82 -1.19
CA ASN A 88 -5.61 0.15 -2.13
C ASN A 88 -5.87 1.51 -1.46
N GLN A 89 -6.38 1.53 -0.23
CA GLN A 89 -6.60 2.78 0.52
C GLN A 89 -5.28 3.49 0.82
N VAL A 90 -4.25 2.76 1.25
CA VAL A 90 -2.93 3.36 1.52
C VAL A 90 -2.27 3.83 0.21
N ALA A 91 -2.43 3.08 -0.88
CA ALA A 91 -1.93 3.48 -2.20
C ALA A 91 -2.63 4.75 -2.72
N LEU A 92 -3.92 4.94 -2.42
CA LEU A 92 -4.63 6.18 -2.70
C LEU A 92 -4.01 7.35 -1.93
N VAL A 93 -3.72 7.18 -0.63
CA VAL A 93 -3.07 8.22 0.19
C VAL A 93 -1.68 8.58 -0.33
N ARG A 94 -0.90 7.60 -0.80
CA ARG A 94 0.42 7.84 -1.44
C ARG A 94 0.30 8.72 -2.69
N ASN A 95 -0.76 8.53 -3.47
CA ASN A 95 -0.97 9.21 -4.75
C ASN A 95 -1.64 10.60 -4.62
N GLN A 96 -2.14 10.95 -3.44
CA GLN A 96 -2.85 12.21 -3.15
C GLN A 96 -1.92 13.32 -2.66
#